data_AF-A0A226M8W3-F1
#
_entry.id   AF-A0A226M8W3-F1
#
_cell.length_a   1.000
_cell.length_b   1.000
_cell.length_c   1.000
_cell.angle_alpha   90.00
_cell.angle_beta   90.00
_cell.angle_gamma   90.00
#
_symmetry.space_group_name_H-M   'P 1'
#
loop_
_entity.id
_entity.type
_entity.pdbx_description
1 polymer ?
#
loop_
_entity_poly.entity_id
_entity_poly.type
_entity_poly.pdbx_seq_one_letter_code
_entity_poly.pdbx_strand_id
1 'polypeptide(L)' 'MTATREMGKKCNPNLSLVTDCMEHALTSCHPRCRYAAGWDAKLLYIPLCYLPSALSDIFLSWSYPKPSQSE' A
#
# COMPACT_ATOMS: atom_id res chain seq x y z
N MET A 1 17.73 15.55 0.42
CA MET A 1 18.17 14.15 0.67
C MET A 1 17.68 13.56 2.00
N THR A 2 17.11 14.34 2.93
CA THR A 2 16.55 13.85 4.21
C THR A 2 15.21 13.14 4.06
N ALA A 3 14.34 13.62 3.17
CA ALA A 3 13.00 13.06 2.95
C ALA A 3 13.01 11.57 2.53
N THR A 4 13.99 11.14 1.74
CA THR A 4 14.11 9.73 1.30
C THR A 4 14.49 8.80 2.44
N ARG A 5 15.25 9.29 3.43
CA ARG A 5 15.61 8.52 4.64
C ARG A 5 14.41 8.35 5.57
N GLU A 6 13.58 9.37 5.70
CA GLU A 6 12.35 9.30 6.50
C GLU A 6 11.33 8.33 5.90
N MET A 7 11.22 8.23 4.58
CA MET A 7 10.36 7.21 3.93
C MET A 7 10.78 5.79 4.29
N GLY A 8 12.09 5.49 4.29
CA GLY A 8 12.60 4.16 4.63
C GLY A 8 12.24 3.71 6.05
N LYS A 9 12.01 4.65 6.97
CA LYS A 9 11.63 4.37 8.36
C LYS A 9 10.17 3.93 8.52
N LYS A 10 9.29 4.28 7.55
CA LYS A 10 7.89 3.82 7.49
C LYS A 10 7.74 2.48 6.79
N CYS A 11 8.77 2.01 6.08
CA CYS A 11 8.74 0.71 5.41
C CYS A 11 8.86 -0.42 6.43
N ASN A 12 8.09 -1.48 6.26
CA ASN A 12 8.24 -2.68 7.06
C ASN A 12 9.56 -3.38 6.67
N PRO A 13 10.47 -3.69 7.63
CA PRO A 13 11.72 -4.39 7.33
C PRO A 13 11.51 -5.86 6.93
N ASN A 14 10.35 -6.45 7.23
CA ASN A 14 10.05 -7.85 6.93
C ASN A 14 9.64 -8.03 5.47
N LEU A 15 10.60 -8.42 4.64
CA LEU A 15 10.39 -8.74 3.22
C LEU A 15 9.69 -10.11 3.02
N SER A 16 9.62 -10.94 4.06
CA SER A 16 8.97 -12.26 4.00
C SER A 16 7.51 -12.18 3.55
N LEU A 17 6.80 -11.11 3.91
CA LEU A 17 5.42 -10.88 3.50
C LEU A 17 5.22 -10.90 1.98
N VAL A 18 6.24 -10.49 1.21
CA VAL A 18 6.20 -10.48 -0.25
C VAL A 18 6.53 -11.86 -0.79
N THR A 19 7.57 -12.52 -0.25
CA THR A 19 7.98 -13.85 -0.69
C THR A 19 6.91 -14.90 -0.41
N ASP A 20 6.26 -14.84 0.75
CA ASP A 20 5.19 -15.77 1.13
C ASP A 20 3.97 -15.60 0.21
N CYS A 21 3.63 -14.36 -0.15
CA CYS A 21 2.55 -14.08 -1.11
C CYS A 21 2.87 -14.62 -2.50
N MET A 22 4.13 -14.51 -2.92
CA MET A 22 4.60 -14.99 -4.22
C MET A 22 4.67 -16.52 -4.26
N GLU A 23 5.17 -17.17 -3.21
CA GLU A 23 5.15 -18.63 -3.07
C GLU A 23 3.71 -19.15 -3.08
N HIS A 24 2.80 -18.51 -2.35
CA HIS A 24 1.39 -18.86 -2.36
C HIS A 24 0.77 -18.69 -3.75
N ALA A 25 1.11 -17.64 -4.50
CA ALA A 25 0.64 -17.45 -5.86
C ALA A 25 1.12 -18.56 -6.81
N LEU A 26 2.39 -18.99 -6.67
CA LEU A 26 3.00 -20.04 -7.50
C LEU A 26 2.50 -21.45 -7.17
N THR A 27 2.16 -21.71 -5.90
CA THR A 27 1.76 -23.03 -5.42
C THR A 27 0.25 -23.24 -5.40
N SER A 28 -0.56 -22.18 -5.53
CA SER A 28 -2.01 -22.32 -5.47
C SER A 28 -2.56 -23.06 -6.70
N CYS A 29 -3.45 -24.02 -6.46
CA CYS A 29 -4.14 -24.75 -7.52
C CYS A 29 -5.10 -23.86 -8.35
N HIS A 30 -5.51 -22.71 -7.79
CA HIS A 30 -6.42 -21.76 -8.43
C HIS A 30 -5.85 -20.34 -8.30
N PRO A 31 -4.95 -19.94 -9.20
CA PRO A 31 -4.27 -18.64 -9.11
C PRO A 31 -5.28 -17.48 -9.27
N ARG A 32 -5.15 -16.47 -8.41
CA ARG A 32 -5.92 -15.21 -8.51
C ARG A 32 -5.12 -14.15 -9.25
N CYS A 33 -5.80 -13.27 -10.00
CA CYS A 33 -5.13 -12.15 -10.67
C CYS A 33 -4.58 -11.07 -9.71
N ARG A 34 -4.92 -11.12 -8.41
CA ARG A 34 -4.48 -10.13 -7.41
C ARG A 34 -4.15 -10.80 -6.08
N TYR A 35 -2.89 -10.66 -5.65
CA TYR A 35 -2.41 -11.05 -4.33
C TYR A 35 -1.92 -9.80 -3.59
N ALA A 36 -2.41 -9.61 -2.37
CA ALA A 36 -2.04 -8.47 -1.52
C ALA A 36 -1.00 -8.96 -0.51
N ALA A 37 0.24 -8.46 -0.63
CA ALA A 37 1.32 -8.77 0.29
C ALA A 37 1.14 -7.99 1.60
N GLY A 38 0.96 -8.70 2.70
CA GLY A 38 0.77 -8.12 4.03
C GLY A 38 -0.69 -7.77 4.38
N TRP A 39 -0.91 -7.56 5.67
CA TRP A 39 -2.25 -7.32 6.22
C TRP A 39 -2.76 -5.89 5.96
N ASP A 40 -1.85 -4.92 5.95
CA ASP A 40 -2.13 -3.51 5.64
C ASP A 40 -2.75 -3.33 4.25
N ALA A 41 -2.17 -4.01 3.25
CA ALA A 41 -2.71 -4.02 1.90
C ALA A 41 -4.14 -4.57 1.86
N LYS A 42 -4.42 -5.60 2.67
CA LYS A 42 -5.73 -6.28 2.66
C LYS A 42 -6.81 -5.51 3.40
N LEU A 43 -6.47 -4.78 4.46
CA LEU A 43 -7.43 -4.06 5.30
C LEU A 43 -7.54 -2.56 5.03
N LEU A 44 -6.51 -1.91 4.49
CA LEU A 44 -6.57 -0.49 4.18
C LEU A 44 -6.70 -0.27 2.68
N TYR A 45 -5.81 -0.84 1.89
CA TYR A 45 -5.78 -0.58 0.45
C TYR A 45 -6.95 -1.21 -0.30
N ILE A 46 -7.32 -2.46 -0.01
CA ILE A 46 -8.46 -3.10 -0.68
C ILE A 46 -9.77 -2.30 -0.47
N PRO A 47 -10.22 -1.99 0.76
CA PRO A 47 -11.43 -1.21 0.92
C PRO A 47 -11.30 0.19 0.32
N LEU A 48 -10.13 0.83 0.42
CA LEU A 48 -9.90 2.14 -0.19
C LEU A 48 -10.05 2.10 -1.72
N CYS A 49 -9.62 1.03 -2.39
CA CYS A 49 -9.81 0.84 -3.83
C CYS A 49 -11.28 0.60 -4.23
N TYR A 50 -12.11 0.10 -3.31
CA TYR A 50 -13.55 -0.06 -3.54
C TYR A 50 -14.38 1.14 -3.10
N LEU A 51 -13.79 2.07 -2.33
CA LEU A 51 -14.44 3.29 -1.88
C LEU A 51 -14.55 4.31 -3.05
N PRO A 52 -15.61 5.14 -3.08
CA PRO A 52 -15.73 6.24 -4.04
C PRO A 52 -14.55 7.21 -3.99
N SER A 53 -14.17 7.75 -5.15
CA SER A 53 -13.02 8.66 -5.30
C SER A 53 -13.06 9.86 -4.34
N ALA A 54 -14.27 10.38 -4.05
CA ALA A 54 -14.43 11.48 -3.10
C ALA A 54 -13.95 11.14 -1.68
N LEU A 55 -14.20 9.90 -1.22
CA LEU A 55 -13.74 9.47 0.11
C LEU A 55 -12.23 9.22 0.10
N SER A 56 -11.70 8.55 -0.93
CA SER A 56 -10.26 8.34 -1.04
C SER A 56 -9.49 9.67 -1.10
N ASP A 57 -10.01 10.68 -1.80
CA ASP A 57 -9.38 12.00 -1.90
C ASP A 57 -9.38 12.74 -0.55
N ILE A 58 -10.43 12.60 0.26
CA ILE A 58 -10.45 13.16 1.62
C ILE A 58 -9.40 12.47 2.51
N PHE A 59 -9.30 11.15 2.47
CA PHE A 59 -8.27 10.40 3.20
C PHE A 59 -6.87 10.80 2.77
N LEU A 60 -6.64 10.93 1.46
CA LEU A 60 -5.36 11.34 0.90
C LEU A 60 -5.00 12.77 1.30
N SER A 61 -5.97 13.70 1.21
CA SER A 61 -5.81 15.09 1.64
C SER A 61 -5.55 15.25 3.14
N TRP A 62 -5.98 14.29 3.97
CA TRP A 62 -5.66 14.26 5.39
C TRP A 62 -4.25 13.72 5.64
N SER A 63 -3.86 12.64 4.96
CA SER A 63 -2.58 11.97 5.18
C SER A 63 -1.39 12.68 4.54
N TYR A 64 -1.60 13.39 3.43
CA TYR A 64 -0.52 14.10 2.73
C TYR A 64 -0.44 15.57 3.18
N PRO A 65 0.78 16.09 3.41
CA PRO A 65 0.95 17.52 3.60
C PRO A 65 0.48 18.26 2.33
N LYS A 66 -0.21 19.39 2.51
CA LYS A 66 -0.65 20.23 1.40
C LYS A 66 0.53 20.45 0.44
N PRO A 67 0.38 20.17 -0.87
CA PRO A 67 1.44 20.40 -1.82
C PRO A 67 1.85 21.86 -1.72
N SER A 68 3.16 22.13 -1.64
CA SER A 68 3.67 23.49 -1.73
C SER A 68 3.18 24.06 -3.05
N GLN A 69 2.31 25.07 -3.00
CA GLN A 69 1.99 25.83 -4.21
C GLN A 69 3.29 26.46 -4.67
N SER A 70 3.86 25.95 -5.76
CA SER A 70 4.85 26.68 -6.52
C SER A 70 4.07 27.74 -7.31
N GLU A 71 3.92 28.91 -6.69
CA GLU A 71 3.62 30.17 -7.37
C GLU A 71 4.83 31.09 -7.23
#